data_AF-A0A946KBV4-F1
#
_entry.id   AF-A0A946KBV4-F1
#
_cell.length_a   1.000
_cell.length_b   1.000
_cell.length_c   1.000
_cell.angle_alpha   90.00
_cell.angle_beta   90.00
_cell.angle_gamma   90.00
#
_symmetry.space_group_name_H-M   'P 1'
#
loop_
_entity.id
_entity.type
_entity.pdbx_description
1 polymer ?
#
loop_
_entity_poly.entity_id
_entity_poly.type
_entity_poly.pdbx_seq_one_letter_code
_entity_poly.pdbx_strand_id
1 'polypeptide(L)'
;MSKLAYEGFKTFLRYEGDVRVGNCAACHTLPDFTDGRSHSVQPGMAKAPTTSLRNMYKSSQALREIINQKMKHAQSKQNSDAPKISDAYSTIRLHKNDIAGLVAFIELLQDVPKQQFRQLILDAELFDPLSVTK
;
A
#
# COMPACT_ATOMS: atom_id res chain seq x y z
N MET A 1 6.23 8.81 12.33
CA MET A 1 5.17 8.38 11.38
C MET A 1 3.92 9.19 11.71
N SER A 2 3.26 9.80 10.73
CA SER A 2 2.02 10.57 10.96
C SER A 2 0.80 9.65 11.13
N LYS A 3 -0.28 10.17 11.73
CA LYS A 3 -1.56 9.45 11.84
C LYS A 3 -2.05 8.94 10.48
N LEU A 4 -1.95 9.76 9.43
CA LEU A 4 -2.37 9.40 8.09
C LEU A 4 -1.59 8.20 7.53
N ALA A 5 -0.27 8.21 7.66
CA ALA A 5 0.56 7.09 7.21
C ALA A 5 0.32 5.82 8.06
N TYR A 6 0.03 5.96 9.36
CA TYR A 6 -0.35 4.83 10.21
C TYR A 6 -1.68 4.19 9.79
N GLU A 7 -2.70 4.99 9.48
CA GLU A 7 -3.96 4.49 8.90
C GLU A 7 -3.73 3.79 7.55
N GLY A 8 -2.82 4.32 6.74
CA GLY A 8 -2.36 3.68 5.51
C GLY A 8 -1.71 2.32 5.73
N PHE A 9 -0.83 2.20 6.73
CA PHE A 9 -0.19 0.95 7.11
C PHE A 9 -1.20 -0.11 7.56
N LYS A 10 -2.17 0.27 8.42
CA LYS A 10 -3.26 -0.63 8.84
C LYS A 10 -4.07 -1.13 7.63
N THR A 11 -4.40 -0.22 6.72
CA THR A 11 -5.12 -0.52 5.47
C THR A 11 -4.33 -1.49 4.60
N PHE A 12 -3.02 -1.26 4.43
CA PHE A 12 -2.11 -2.09 3.65
C PHE A 12 -2.07 -3.54 4.15
N LEU A 13 -2.05 -3.73 5.48
CA LEU A 13 -2.02 -5.03 6.15
C LEU A 13 -3.39 -5.70 6.29
N ARG A 14 -4.49 -5.04 5.92
CA ARG A 14 -5.86 -5.48 6.26
C ARG A 14 -6.05 -5.68 7.78
N TYR A 15 -5.53 -4.74 8.58
CA TYR A 15 -5.62 -4.84 10.04
C TYR A 15 -7.06 -4.69 10.56
N GLU A 16 -7.88 -3.84 9.93
CA GLU A 16 -9.26 -3.55 10.36
C GLU A 16 -10.30 -4.57 9.84
N GLY A 17 -9.86 -5.79 9.54
CA GLY A 17 -10.75 -6.90 9.16
C GLY A 17 -11.47 -6.64 7.84
N ASP A 18 -12.80 -6.45 7.90
CA ASP A 18 -13.68 -6.24 6.74
C ASP A 18 -14.05 -4.77 6.48
N VAL A 19 -13.64 -3.84 7.36
CA VAL A 19 -14.00 -2.41 7.26
C VAL A 19 -13.17 -1.68 6.19
N ARG A 20 -11.87 -2.00 6.09
CA ARG A 20 -10.93 -1.45 5.10
C ARG A 20 -9.97 -2.53 4.64
N VAL A 21 -10.27 -3.13 3.48
CA VAL A 21 -9.52 -4.30 3.00
C VAL A 21 -8.55 -3.91 1.90
N GLY A 22 -7.30 -3.63 2.25
CA GLY A 22 -6.26 -3.39 1.23
C GLY A 22 -5.70 -4.66 0.60
N ASN A 23 -5.54 -5.74 1.38
CA ASN A 23 -4.91 -7.01 0.99
C ASN A 23 -3.55 -6.87 0.25
N CYS A 24 -2.87 -5.73 0.39
CA CYS A 24 -1.66 -5.40 -0.35
C CYS A 24 -0.49 -6.31 0.06
N ALA A 25 -0.46 -6.67 1.35
CA ALA A 25 0.53 -7.58 1.93
C ALA A 25 0.45 -9.03 1.39
N ALA A 26 -0.60 -9.40 0.65
CA ALA A 26 -0.69 -10.73 0.02
C ALA A 26 0.38 -10.95 -1.06
N CYS A 27 0.87 -9.86 -1.69
CA CYS A 27 1.98 -9.90 -2.64
C CYS A 27 3.17 -9.08 -2.15
N HIS A 28 2.92 -7.96 -1.46
CA HIS A 28 3.97 -7.06 -0.96
C HIS A 28 4.33 -7.41 0.50
N THR A 29 4.90 -8.60 0.70
CA THR A 29 5.26 -9.14 2.03
C THR A 29 6.46 -8.43 2.66
N LEU A 30 6.42 -8.22 3.98
CA LEU A 30 7.54 -7.69 4.77
C LEU A 30 8.76 -8.65 4.74
N PRO A 31 10.00 -8.15 4.94
CA PRO A 31 10.36 -6.75 5.21
C PRO A 31 10.60 -5.90 3.96
N ASP A 32 10.71 -6.52 2.78
CA ASP A 32 11.08 -5.86 1.52
C ASP A 32 9.89 -5.46 0.66
N PHE A 33 8.67 -5.72 1.14
CA PHE A 33 7.41 -5.40 0.45
C PHE A 33 7.32 -6.06 -0.93
N THR A 34 7.78 -7.32 -1.00
CA THR A 34 7.67 -8.19 -2.17
C THR A 34 7.77 -9.65 -1.74
N ASP A 35 7.03 -10.52 -2.40
CA ASP A 35 7.16 -11.98 -2.30
C ASP A 35 8.06 -12.58 -3.40
N GLY A 36 8.52 -11.76 -4.35
CA GLY A 36 9.31 -12.16 -5.51
C GLY A 36 8.58 -13.07 -6.51
N ARG A 37 7.30 -13.40 -6.26
CA ARG A 37 6.53 -14.33 -7.10
C ARG A 37 5.88 -13.58 -8.25
N SER A 38 5.63 -14.30 -9.34
CA SER A 38 4.95 -13.75 -10.51
C SER A 38 3.43 -13.85 -10.36
N HIS A 39 2.75 -12.70 -10.43
CA HIS A 39 1.30 -12.60 -10.31
C HIS A 39 0.67 -12.03 -11.56
N SER A 40 -0.56 -12.46 -11.84
CA SER A 40 -1.37 -11.79 -12.85
C SER A 40 -2.10 -10.62 -12.21
N VAL A 41 -1.70 -9.40 -12.55
CA VAL A 41 -2.20 -8.16 -11.93
C VAL A 41 -2.95 -7.25 -12.90
N GLN A 42 -2.98 -7.64 -14.18
CA GLN A 42 -3.65 -6.91 -15.26
C GLN A 42 -4.25 -7.91 -16.26
N PRO A 43 -5.50 -7.73 -16.72
CA PRO A 43 -6.11 -8.61 -17.71
C PRO A 43 -5.31 -8.68 -19.01
N GLY A 44 -5.14 -9.89 -19.55
CA GLY A 44 -4.49 -10.11 -20.84
C GLY A 44 -2.97 -9.95 -20.85
N MET A 45 -2.35 -9.59 -19.73
CA MET A 45 -0.90 -9.46 -19.61
C MET A 45 -0.27 -10.71 -19.01
N ALA A 46 0.99 -10.96 -19.35
CA ALA A 46 1.78 -12.01 -18.70
C ALA A 46 1.93 -11.75 -17.20
N LYS A 47 2.09 -12.81 -16.42
CA LYS A 47 2.40 -12.67 -14.99
C LYS A 47 3.72 -11.93 -14.82
N ALA A 48 3.75 -10.96 -13.92
CA ALA A 48 4.95 -10.18 -13.61
C ALA A 48 5.36 -10.41 -12.16
N PRO A 49 6.68 -10.45 -11.87
CA PRO A 49 7.16 -10.57 -10.50
C PRO A 49 6.74 -9.36 -9.66
N THR A 50 6.36 -9.59 -8.40
CA THR A 50 6.19 -8.49 -7.45
C THR A 50 7.54 -7.80 -7.23
N THR A 51 7.62 -6.50 -7.50
CA THR A 51 8.82 -5.72 -7.17
C THR A 51 8.71 -5.15 -5.76
N SER A 52 9.86 -4.91 -5.12
CA SER A 52 9.90 -4.23 -3.82
C SER A 52 9.25 -2.85 -3.90
N LEU A 53 8.55 -2.47 -2.83
CA LEU A 53 8.07 -1.10 -2.64
C LEU A 53 9.09 -0.20 -1.94
N ARG A 54 10.18 -0.76 -1.40
CA ARG A 54 11.27 0.04 -0.83
C ARG A 54 11.92 0.86 -1.92
N ASN A 55 12.20 2.12 -1.63
CA ASN A 55 12.87 3.05 -2.55
C ASN A 55 12.17 3.14 -3.92
N MET A 56 10.85 2.99 -3.96
CA MET A 56 10.08 3.21 -5.17
C MET A 56 9.95 4.73 -5.41
N TYR A 57 10.93 5.32 -6.10
CA TYR A 57 11.01 6.74 -6.40
C TYR A 57 9.91 7.16 -7.40
N LYS A 58 8.71 7.40 -6.87
CA LYS A 58 7.53 7.89 -7.60
C LYS A 58 6.94 9.09 -6.85
N SER A 59 6.42 10.06 -7.58
CA SER A 59 5.69 11.18 -6.97
C SER A 59 4.39 10.68 -6.33
N SER A 60 3.86 11.41 -5.35
CA SER A 60 2.58 11.10 -4.69
C SER A 60 1.43 10.97 -5.70
N GLN A 61 1.47 11.78 -6.77
CA GLN A 61 0.49 11.72 -7.87
C GLN A 61 0.61 10.40 -8.66
N ALA A 62 1.82 9.98 -9.02
CA ALA A 62 2.04 8.71 -9.71
C ALA A 62 1.65 7.51 -8.83
N LEU A 63 1.93 7.56 -7.51
CA LEU A 63 1.48 6.55 -6.56
C LEU A 63 -0.05 6.45 -6.51
N ARG A 64 -0.73 7.59 -6.47
CA ARG A 64 -2.19 7.67 -6.48
C ARG A 64 -2.77 7.06 -7.76
N GLU A 65 -2.17 7.32 -8.92
CA GLU A 65 -2.60 6.74 -10.19
C GLU A 65 -2.45 5.22 -10.21
N ILE A 66 -1.31 4.70 -9.75
CA ILE A 66 -1.05 3.26 -9.64
C ILE A 66 -2.07 2.59 -8.71
N ILE A 67 -2.30 3.14 -7.52
CA ILE A 67 -3.27 2.59 -6.55
C ILE A 67 -4.68 2.60 -7.14
N ASN A 68 -5.10 3.69 -7.80
CA ASN A 68 -6.39 3.75 -8.46
C ASN A 68 -6.53 2.68 -9.56
N GLN A 69 -5.49 2.44 -10.34
CA GLN A 69 -5.49 1.37 -11.34
C GLN A 69 -5.65 -0.01 -10.68
N LYS A 70 -4.95 -0.27 -9.57
CA LYS A 70 -5.10 -1.52 -8.79
C LYS A 70 -6.53 -1.70 -8.27
N MET A 71 -7.17 -0.63 -7.80
CA MET A 71 -8.57 -0.68 -7.37
C MET A 71 -9.54 -0.95 -8.53
N LYS A 72 -9.30 -0.39 -9.72
CA LYS A 72 -10.10 -0.72 -10.92
C LYS A 72 -10.02 -2.22 -11.24
N HIS A 73 -8.82 -2.80 -11.16
CA HIS A 73 -8.64 -4.25 -11.37
C HIS A 73 -9.34 -5.08 -10.29
N ALA A 74 -9.33 -4.63 -9.03
CA ALA A 74 -10.09 -5.27 -7.96
C ALA A 74 -11.61 -5.24 -8.23
N GLN A 75 -12.15 -4.08 -8.61
CA GLN A 75 -13.56 -3.94 -8.97
C GLN A 75 -13.94 -4.84 -10.16
N SER A 76 -13.10 -4.91 -11.19
CA SER A 76 -13.33 -5.83 -12.32
C SER A 76 -13.36 -7.29 -11.88
N LYS A 77 -12.44 -7.72 -11.00
CA LYS A 77 -12.37 -9.07 -10.45
C LYS A 77 -13.56 -9.41 -9.53
N GLN A 78 -14.18 -8.42 -8.90
CA GLN A 78 -15.37 -8.59 -8.06
C GLN A 78 -16.66 -8.69 -8.86
N ASN A 79 -16.76 -7.92 -9.95
CA ASN A 79 -17.98 -7.81 -10.76
C ASN A 79 -18.06 -8.82 -11.91
N SER A 80 -17.03 -9.63 -12.12
CA SER A 80 -16.97 -10.63 -13.20
C SER A 80 -15.96 -11.72 -12.89
N ASP A 81 -16.05 -12.86 -13.59
CA ASP A 81 -14.95 -13.82 -13.78
C ASP A 81 -13.85 -13.22 -14.69
N ALA A 82 -13.38 -12.01 -14.36
CA ALA A 82 -12.42 -11.25 -15.14
C ALA A 82 -11.23 -12.13 -15.57
N PRO A 83 -10.67 -11.95 -16.79
CA PRO A 83 -9.57 -12.77 -17.29
C PRO A 83 -8.42 -12.86 -16.27
N LYS A 84 -8.20 -14.07 -15.72
CA LYS A 84 -7.11 -14.52 -14.82
C LYS A 84 -6.35 -13.43 -14.04
N ILE A 85 -6.99 -12.45 -13.37
CA ILE A 85 -6.31 -11.64 -12.33
C ILE A 85 -6.22 -12.49 -11.06
N SER A 86 -5.12 -12.34 -10.30
CA SER A 86 -4.90 -12.99 -9.00
C SER A 86 -6.11 -12.83 -8.07
N ASP A 87 -6.51 -13.92 -7.42
CA ASP A 87 -7.66 -13.96 -6.51
C ASP A 87 -7.49 -13.05 -5.30
N ALA A 88 -6.25 -12.66 -4.97
CA ALA A 88 -5.97 -11.65 -3.95
C ALA A 88 -6.72 -10.32 -4.19
N TYR A 89 -7.00 -9.97 -5.45
CA TYR A 89 -7.73 -8.75 -5.82
C TYR A 89 -9.22 -8.81 -5.48
N SER A 90 -9.81 -10.01 -5.37
CA SER A 90 -11.25 -10.16 -5.08
C SER A 90 -11.64 -9.63 -3.70
N THR A 91 -10.69 -9.65 -2.76
CA THR A 91 -10.91 -9.24 -1.38
C THR A 91 -10.73 -7.74 -1.16
N ILE A 92 -10.14 -7.00 -2.11
CA ILE A 92 -9.80 -5.58 -1.92
C ILE A 92 -11.07 -4.73 -1.87
N ARG A 93 -11.31 -4.06 -0.75
CA ARG A 93 -12.44 -3.16 -0.49
C ARG A 93 -11.90 -1.87 0.11
N LEU A 94 -11.37 -1.01 -0.77
CA LEU A 94 -10.81 0.30 -0.44
C LEU A 94 -11.72 1.42 -0.91
N HIS A 95 -11.81 2.48 -0.12
CA HIS A 95 -12.48 3.72 -0.45
C HIS A 95 -11.47 4.78 -0.92
N LYS A 96 -11.97 5.83 -1.60
CA LYS A 96 -11.12 6.94 -2.07
C LYS A 96 -10.30 7.60 -0.95
N ASN A 97 -10.85 7.64 0.27
CA ASN A 97 -10.20 8.24 1.42
C ASN A 97 -8.99 7.43 1.91
N ASP A 98 -8.98 6.11 1.67
CA ASP A 98 -7.89 5.22 2.10
C ASP A 98 -6.62 5.41 1.24
N ILE A 99 -6.79 5.91 0.01
CA ILE A 99 -5.67 6.11 -0.93
C ILE A 99 -4.66 7.11 -0.38
N ALA A 100 -5.11 8.19 0.27
CA ALA A 100 -4.20 9.18 0.85
C ALA A 100 -3.32 8.57 1.94
N GLY A 101 -3.89 7.70 2.78
CA GLY A 101 -3.14 6.95 3.78
C GLY A 101 -2.12 6.00 3.14
N LEU A 102 -2.54 5.22 2.14
CA LEU A 102 -1.65 4.29 1.44
C LEU A 102 -0.48 4.99 0.75
N VAL A 103 -0.71 6.14 0.11
CA VAL A 103 0.36 6.97 -0.48
C VAL A 103 1.34 7.43 0.61
N ALA A 104 0.82 8.03 1.69
CA ALA A 104 1.65 8.50 2.80
C ALA A 104 2.46 7.37 3.46
N PHE A 105 1.91 6.15 3.53
CA PHE A 105 2.63 4.98 4.01
C PHE A 105 3.75 4.55 3.05
N ILE A 106 3.48 4.43 1.76
CA ILE A 106 4.48 4.00 0.76
C ILE A 106 5.65 4.99 0.68
N GLU A 107 5.39 6.29 0.87
CA GLU A 107 6.44 7.31 0.92
C GLU A 107 7.42 7.11 2.08
N LEU A 108 6.98 6.53 3.21
CA LEU A 108 7.88 6.18 4.32
C LEU A 108 8.84 5.02 4.00
N LEU A 109 8.63 4.31 2.89
CA LEU A 109 9.50 3.22 2.46
C LEU A 109 10.72 3.71 1.66
N GLN A 110 10.89 5.02 1.53
CA GLN A 110 12.08 5.63 0.97
C GLN A 110 13.16 5.72 2.05
N ASP A 111 14.32 5.16 1.75
CA ASP A 111 15.47 5.22 2.64
C ASP A 111 15.97 6.66 2.72
N VAL A 112 16.33 7.03 3.94
CA VAL A 112 16.89 8.34 4.25
C VAL A 112 18.41 8.22 4.31
N PRO A 113 19.18 9.20 3.80
CA PRO A 113 20.62 9.21 3.96
C PRO A 113 21.02 9.07 5.43
N LYS A 114 22.09 8.32 5.71
CA LYS A 114 22.57 8.06 7.07
C LYS A 114 22.77 9.34 7.89
N GLN A 115 23.20 10.42 7.24
CA GLN A 115 23.39 11.74 7.85
C GLN A 115 22.08 12.34 8.35
N GLN A 116 20.97 12.09 7.67
CA GLN A 116 19.63 12.59 8.03
C GLN A 116 18.92 11.67 9.03
N PHE A 117 19.29 10.38 9.07
CA PHE A 117 18.68 9.40 9.99
C PHE A 117 18.73 9.84 11.46
N ARG A 118 19.88 10.35 11.92
CA ARG A 118 20.01 10.84 13.30
C ARG A 118 19.06 12.00 13.58
N GLN A 119 18.93 12.93 12.64
CA GLN A 119 18.06 14.08 12.79
C GLN A 119 16.60 13.66 12.88
N LEU A 120 16.18 12.68 12.07
CA LEU A 120 14.83 12.12 12.13
C LEU A 120 14.49 11.46 13.46
N ILE A 121 15.47 10.87 14.16
CA ILE A 121 15.26 10.35 15.52
C ILE A 121 15.06 11.50 16.52
N LEU A 122 15.86 12.55 16.41
CA LEU A 122 15.80 13.69 17.33
C LEU A 122 14.50 14.51 17.13
N ASP A 123 14.05 14.63 15.89
CA ASP A 123 12.83 15.37 15.53
C ASP A 123 11.56 14.51 15.62
N ALA A 124 11.69 13.22 15.96
CA ALA A 124 10.54 12.34 16.05
C ALA A 124 9.66 12.71 17.24
N GLU A 125 8.45 13.20 16.95
CA GLU A 125 7.39 13.29 17.94
C GLU A 125 6.81 11.90 18.23
N LEU A 126 6.51 11.64 19.51
CA LEU A 126 5.85 10.42 19.92
C LEU A 126 4.43 10.42 19.35
N PHE A 127 4.18 9.56 18.38
CA PHE A 127 2.83 9.34 17.86
C PHE A 127 2.01 8.54 18.87
N ASP A 128 1.01 9.19 19.47
CA ASP A 128 -0.02 8.53 20.28
C ASP A 128 -1.29 8.31 19.43
N PRO A 129 -1.61 7.07 19.01
CA PRO A 129 -2.78 6.77 18.19
C PRO A 129 -4.11 6.98 18.94
N LEU A 130 -4.07 7.11 20.27
CA LEU A 130 -5.24 7.33 21.14
C LEU A 130 -5.43 8.81 21.49
N SER A 131 -4.47 9.68 21.14
CA SER A 131 -4.58 11.10 21.37
C SER A 131 -5.74 11.69 20.54
N VAL A 132 -6.80 12.09 21.23
CA VAL A 132 -7.88 12.89 20.66
C VAL A 132 -7.37 14.32 20.64
N THR A 133 -7.14 14.89 19.45
CA THR A 133 -6.94 16.33 19.31
C THR A 133 -8.15 17.03 19.92
N LYS A 134 -7.95 17.71 21.05
CA LYS A 134 -8.93 18.62 21.66
C LYS A 134 -9.18 19.81 20.76
#